data_AF-A0A6L5Q6Y1-F1
#
_entry.id   AF-A0A6L5Q6Y1-F1
#
_cell.length_a   1.000
_cell.length_b   1.000
_cell.length_c   1.000
_cell.angle_alpha   90.00
_cell.angle_beta   90.00
_cell.angle_gamma   90.00
#
_symmetry.space_group_name_H-M   'P 1'
#
loop_
_entity.id
_entity.type
_entity.pdbx_description
1 polymer ?
#
loop_
_entity_poly.entity_id
_entity_poly.type
_entity_poly.pdbx_seq_one_letter_code
_entity_poly.pdbx_strand_id
1 'polypeptide(L)'
;MEFSDNVLDHRPNLENLKAIGKEDDYLFQALAYMRNASQFMSWANTVLELVEEVPEQLKQDIQKVHSGIWEMQEKLREIKN
;
A
#
# COMPACT_ATOMS: atom_id res chain seq x y z
N MET A 1 -23.01 -20.36 -5.27
CA MET A 1 -21.85 -19.62 -4.75
C MET A 1 -22.43 -18.66 -3.73
N GLU A 2 -22.29 -18.98 -2.44
CA GLU A 2 -22.70 -18.04 -1.39
C GLU A 2 -21.67 -16.92 -1.35
N PHE A 3 -22.11 -15.69 -1.55
CA PHE A 3 -21.27 -14.52 -1.34
C PHE A 3 -21.19 -14.31 0.16
N SER A 4 -19.96 -14.22 0.69
CA SER A 4 -19.77 -13.84 2.09
C SER A 4 -20.07 -12.36 2.27
N ASP A 5 -20.90 -12.07 3.28
CA ASP A 5 -21.17 -10.70 3.74
C ASP A 5 -19.99 -10.09 4.52
N ASN A 6 -18.97 -10.89 4.84
CA ASN A 6 -17.77 -10.38 5.51
C ASN A 6 -16.86 -9.65 4.51
N VAL A 7 -16.70 -8.35 4.69
CA VAL A 7 -15.81 -7.49 3.88
C VAL A 7 -14.37 -8.04 3.83
N LEU A 8 -13.92 -8.74 4.87
CA LEU A 8 -12.58 -9.34 4.92
C LEU A 8 -12.39 -10.47 3.90
N ASP A 9 -13.45 -11.09 3.42
CA ASP A 9 -13.34 -12.17 2.42
C ASP A 9 -13.06 -11.64 1.00
N HIS A 10 -13.20 -10.32 0.81
CA HIS A 10 -12.96 -9.63 -0.45
C HIS A 10 -11.62 -8.86 -0.47
N ARG A 11 -10.79 -9.05 0.56
CA ARG A 11 -9.47 -8.41 0.67
C ARG A 11 -8.55 -8.77 -0.51
N PRO A 12 -7.73 -7.82 -1.01
CA PRO A 12 -6.76 -8.12 -2.06
C PRO A 12 -5.79 -9.24 -1.65
N ASN A 13 -5.46 -10.12 -2.59
CA ASN A 13 -4.51 -11.23 -2.40
C ASN A 13 -4.87 -12.21 -1.27
N LEU A 14 -6.15 -12.33 -0.89
CA LEU A 14 -6.58 -13.22 0.20
C LEU A 14 -6.07 -14.66 0.02
N GLU A 15 -6.25 -15.26 -1.15
CA GLU A 15 -5.80 -16.64 -1.39
C GLU A 15 -4.28 -16.83 -1.21
N ASN A 16 -3.48 -15.83 -1.58
CA ASN A 16 -2.04 -15.85 -1.33
C ASN A 16 -1.71 -15.72 0.16
N LEU A 17 -2.46 -14.89 0.89
CA LEU A 17 -2.32 -14.74 2.34
C LEU A 17 -2.66 -16.04 3.08
N LYS A 18 -3.72 -16.74 2.66
CA LYS A 18 -4.06 -18.08 3.17
C LYS A 18 -2.92 -19.07 2.90
N ALA A 19 -2.41 -19.10 1.67
CA ALA A 19 -1.35 -20.01 1.25
C ALA A 19 -0.04 -19.86 2.06
N ILE A 20 0.24 -18.66 2.60
CA ILE A 20 1.42 -18.40 3.44
C ILE A 20 1.11 -18.33 4.95
N GLY A 21 -0.13 -18.64 5.37
CA GLY A 21 -0.54 -18.63 6.78
C GLY A 21 -0.59 -17.23 7.40
N LYS A 22 -0.93 -16.21 6.62
CA LYS A 22 -1.01 -14.79 7.04
C LYS A 22 -2.42 -14.20 6.90
N GLU A 23 -3.45 -15.04 6.80
CA GLU A 23 -4.86 -14.64 6.64
C GLU A 23 -5.44 -13.84 7.82
N ASP A 24 -4.90 -14.06 9.01
CA ASP A 24 -5.26 -13.35 10.25
C ASP A 24 -4.16 -12.41 10.78
N ASP A 25 -3.01 -12.36 10.12
CA ASP A 25 -1.92 -11.42 10.47
C ASP A 25 -2.20 -10.05 9.85
N TYR A 26 -3.09 -9.28 10.49
CA TYR A 26 -3.55 -8.00 9.98
C TYR A 26 -2.43 -6.95 9.87
N LEU A 27 -1.42 -7.02 10.75
CA LEU A 27 -0.27 -6.13 10.67
C LEU A 27 0.58 -6.46 9.43
N PHE A 28 0.83 -7.75 9.17
CA PHE A 28 1.48 -8.20 7.95
C PHE A 28 0.70 -7.78 6.70
N GLN A 29 -0.63 -7.93 6.72
CA GLN A 29 -1.48 -7.52 5.59
C GLN A 29 -1.41 -6.02 5.32
N ALA A 30 -1.52 -5.20 6.37
CA ALA A 30 -1.37 -3.75 6.24
C ALA A 30 -0.02 -3.38 5.63
N LEU A 31 1.08 -3.95 6.13
CA LEU A 31 2.42 -3.74 5.58
C LEU A 31 2.54 -4.19 4.12
N ALA A 32 1.93 -5.32 3.75
CA ALA A 32 1.91 -5.82 2.38
C ALA A 32 1.13 -4.89 1.44
N TYR A 33 -0.03 -4.39 1.86
CA TYR A 33 -0.82 -3.43 1.09
C TYR A 33 -0.10 -2.09 0.93
N MET A 34 0.50 -1.57 2.00
CA MET A 34 1.30 -0.34 1.95
C MET A 34 2.52 -0.47 1.06
N ARG A 35 3.16 -1.65 1.01
CA ARG A 35 4.27 -1.92 0.10
C ARG A 35 3.81 -1.83 -1.35
N ASN A 36 2.65 -2.39 -1.67
CA ASN A 36 2.07 -2.31 -3.00
C ASN A 36 1.70 -0.85 -3.36
N ALA A 37 1.10 -0.11 -2.44
CA ALA A 37 0.82 1.31 -2.61
C ALA A 37 2.10 2.12 -2.87
N SER A 38 3.18 1.88 -2.10
CA SER A 38 4.48 2.53 -2.29
C SER A 38 5.08 2.24 -3.68
N GLN A 39 4.94 1.02 -4.19
CA GLN A 39 5.37 0.66 -5.54
C GLN A 39 4.59 1.46 -6.60
N PHE A 40 3.27 1.56 -6.48
CA PHE A 40 2.46 2.35 -7.41
C PHE A 40 2.75 3.84 -7.30
N MET A 41 2.99 4.37 -6.10
CA MET A 41 3.37 5.76 -5.89
C MET A 41 4.72 6.09 -6.52
N SER A 42 5.70 5.17 -6.46
CA SER A 42 6.97 5.32 -7.18
C SER A 42 6.75 5.48 -8.67
N TRP A 43 5.88 4.65 -9.27
CA TRP A 43 5.52 4.78 -10.68
C TRP A 43 4.76 6.06 -10.99
N ALA A 44 3.83 6.46 -10.11
CA ALA A 44 3.09 7.71 -10.24
C ALA A 44 4.03 8.92 -10.29
N ASN A 45 5.02 8.98 -9.38
CA ASN A 45 6.05 10.01 -9.40
C ASN A 45 6.83 9.98 -10.71
N THR A 46 7.30 8.82 -11.17
CA THR A 46 8.06 8.69 -12.42
C THR A 46 7.28 9.18 -13.64
N VAL A 47 6.00 8.82 -13.79
CA VAL A 47 5.21 9.26 -14.94
C VAL A 47 4.79 10.73 -14.84
N LEU A 48 4.64 11.26 -13.63
CA LEU A 48 4.28 12.66 -13.40
C LEU A 48 5.42 13.63 -13.74
N GLU A 49 6.68 13.19 -13.62
CA GLU A 49 7.84 13.95 -14.11
C GLU A 49 7.73 14.29 -15.60
N LEU A 50 7.07 13.44 -16.39
CA LEU A 50 6.89 13.62 -17.83
C LEU A 50 5.76 14.62 -18.19
N VAL A 51 5.02 15.13 -17.21
CA VAL A 51 3.89 16.04 -17.41
C VAL A 51 4.33 17.46 -17.06
N GLU A 52 4.51 18.31 -18.06
CA GLU A 52 4.96 19.71 -17.88
C GLU A 52 3.87 20.62 -17.30
N GLU A 53 2.60 20.30 -17.58
CA GLU A 53 1.45 21.11 -17.16
C GLU A 53 1.16 21.04 -15.67
N VAL A 54 1.69 20.03 -14.97
CA VAL A 54 1.49 19.86 -13.54
C VAL A 54 2.48 20.74 -12.78
N PRO A 55 2.01 21.68 -11.94
CA PRO A 55 2.88 22.50 -11.12
C PRO A 55 3.83 21.67 -10.25
N GLU A 56 5.09 22.10 -10.18
CA GLU A 56 6.13 21.44 -9.39
C GLU A 56 5.72 21.21 -7.92
N GLN A 57 4.98 22.16 -7.34
CA GLN A 57 4.48 22.02 -5.98
C GLN A 57 3.59 20.77 -5.81
N LEU A 58 2.74 20.45 -6.80
CA LEU A 58 1.90 19.26 -6.75
C LEU A 58 2.72 17.97 -6.92
N LYS A 59 3.78 18.00 -7.75
CA LYS A 59 4.71 16.86 -7.87
C LYS A 59 5.39 16.58 -6.53
N GLN A 60 5.87 17.63 -5.86
CA GLN A 60 6.47 17.53 -4.52
C GLN A 60 5.48 17.05 -3.46
N ASP A 61 4.22 17.46 -3.54
CA ASP A 61 3.20 17.01 -2.58
C ASP A 61 2.89 15.51 -2.75
N ILE A 62 2.90 14.99 -3.98
CA ILE A 62 2.76 13.55 -4.24
C ILE A 62 4.00 12.78 -3.75
N GLN A 63 5.21 13.33 -3.94
CA GLN A 63 6.43 12.76 -3.35
C GLN A 63 6.35 12.69 -1.82
N LYS A 64 5.80 13.72 -1.16
CA LYS A 64 5.57 13.68 0.30
C LYS A 64 4.59 12.59 0.72
N VAL A 65 3.51 12.36 -0.04
CA VAL A 65 2.59 11.23 0.22
C VAL A 65 3.33 9.91 0.11
N HIS A 66 4.17 9.73 -0.90
CA HIS A 66 5.00 8.53 -1.06
C HIS A 66 5.94 8.32 0.14
N SER A 67 6.66 9.36 0.56
CA SER A 67 7.53 9.30 1.75
C SER A 67 6.75 8.98 3.02
N GLY A 68 5.57 9.55 3.19
CA GLY A 68 4.70 9.28 4.34
C GLY A 68 4.24 7.82 4.43
N ILE A 69 4.03 7.14 3.29
CA ILE A 69 3.77 5.70 3.27
C ILE A 69 4.97 4.95 3.83
N TRP A 70 6.18 5.26 3.37
CA TRP A 70 7.41 4.61 3.83
C TRP A 70 7.63 4.81 5.34
N GLU A 71 7.53 6.04 5.83
CA GLU A 71 7.69 6.35 7.26
C GLU A 71 6.70 5.56 8.12
N MET A 72 5.45 5.45 7.67
CA MET A 72 4.44 4.71 8.40
C MET A 72 4.71 3.20 8.37
N GLN A 73 5.25 2.65 7.27
CA GLN A 73 5.69 1.26 7.23
C GLN A 73 6.77 0.98 8.27
N GLU A 74 7.77 1.86 8.40
CA GLU A 74 8.82 1.68 9.39
C GLU A 74 8.27 1.70 10.82
N LYS A 75 7.39 2.67 11.14
CA LYS A 75 6.72 2.71 12.45
C LYS A 75 5.91 1.45 12.74
N LEU A 76 5.22 0.90 11.74
CA LEU A 76 4.45 -0.34 11.90
C LEU A 76 5.35 -1.57 12.06
N ARG A 77 6.56 -1.59 11.46
CA ARG A 77 7.55 -2.67 11.65
C ARG A 77 8.13 -2.70 13.06
N GLU A 78 8.15 -1.57 13.75
CA GLU A 78 8.61 -1.47 15.14
C GLU A 78 7.61 -2.06 16.14
N ILE A 79 6.34 -2.17 15.76
CA ILE A 79 5.32 -2.85 16.55
C ILE A 79 5.62 -4.34 16.51
N LYS A 80 6.40 -4.81 17.49
CA LYS A 80 6.71 -6.23 17.67
C LYS A 80 5.41 -7.04 17.77
N ASN A 81 5.33 -8.07 16.92
CA ASN A 81 4.60 -9.30 17.24
C ASN A 81 5.43 -10.17 18.18
#